data_AF-A0A928YWQ3-F1
#
_entry.id   AF-A0A928YWQ3-F1
#
_cell.length_a   1.000
_cell.length_b   1.000
_cell.length_c   1.000
_cell.angle_alpha   90.00
_cell.angle_beta   90.00
_cell.angle_gamma   90.00
#
_symmetry.space_group_name_H-M   'P 1'
#
loop_
_entity.id
_entity.type
_entity.pdbx_description
1 polymer ?
#
loop_
_entity_poly.entity_id
_entity_poly.type
_entity_poly.pdbx_seq_one_letter_code
_entity_poly.pdbx_strand_id
1 'polypeptide(L)'
;YCSFINGAYLNVPGLRFDSDKAKILGDPGQIGRFLSVPTLQGNENLLRELVRNFRRLEQIADANQIDYLTQTLRSRQLKRLLFGTDLNTANLARLKQIGFSDSQANAIIQRRKDQPFRNLTELLSVDQIGIATYINVRDRVIASDPLPTALNIWRKTSIAFQWISLSLLLLLSRNGTSFWLIFGIGIVTVSYFSVLFWVVDRVRRRYPKPILPTLSELISTLSFAIVLFLVGLTAVIQAADRPFITLLWLSIVVIPIPLIIIGLLYRQGRYHPLMEVSYFSEEGTLRQLRILVGRLPTIPRYPLFRERYLPILWDRKWNWLNYFDFSFNNFIRFGFNDIRLRDEHIPGLVSALVWYQWVLGTLYIALLLWTLSRTIPGLNLLIYFR
;
A
#
# COMPACT_ATOMS: atom_id res chain seq x y z
N TYR A 1 24.18 27.51 7.33
CA TYR A 1 22.95 26.77 7.66
C TYR A 1 21.74 27.64 7.34
N CYS A 2 21.07 27.40 6.22
CA CYS A 2 19.81 28.06 5.91
C CYS A 2 18.69 27.23 6.53
N SER A 3 18.13 27.69 7.66
CA SER A 3 16.96 27.05 8.26
C SER A 3 15.71 27.85 7.88
N PHE A 4 14.68 27.17 7.41
CA PHE A 4 13.36 27.76 7.21
C PHE A 4 12.64 27.81 8.57
N ILE A 5 11.91 28.89 8.81
CA ILE A 5 11.08 29.05 10.02
C ILE A 5 9.95 28.00 9.99
N ASN A 6 9.60 27.42 11.13
CA ASN A 6 8.45 26.50 11.26
C ASN A 6 7.16 27.16 10.78
N GLY A 7 6.50 26.55 9.79
CA GLY A 7 5.27 27.08 9.18
C GLY A 7 5.48 28.02 8.00
N ALA A 8 6.74 28.35 7.64
CA ALA A 8 7.02 28.98 6.36
C ALA A 8 6.58 28.06 5.22
N TYR A 9 6.12 28.63 4.11
CA TYR A 9 5.93 27.89 2.87
C TYR A 9 6.21 28.83 1.69
N LEU A 10 6.82 28.30 0.66
CA LEU A 10 7.05 29.00 -0.60
C LEU A 10 5.94 28.61 -1.57
N ASN A 11 5.06 29.57 -1.85
CA ASN A 11 4.02 29.42 -2.85
C ASN A 11 4.64 29.61 -4.25
N VAL A 12 4.87 28.49 -4.96
CA VAL A 12 5.48 28.50 -6.31
C VAL A 12 4.54 28.33 -7.52
N PRO A 13 3.19 28.35 -7.44
CA PRO A 13 2.34 28.24 -8.64
C PRO A 13 2.66 29.30 -9.68
N GLY A 14 2.68 28.91 -10.95
CA GLY A 14 2.94 29.81 -12.08
C GLY A 14 4.42 30.20 -12.24
N LEU A 15 5.32 29.77 -11.36
CA LEU A 15 6.75 29.95 -11.53
C LEU A 15 7.24 29.12 -12.73
N ARG A 16 7.97 29.77 -13.65
CA ARG A 16 8.63 29.09 -14.77
C ARG A 16 10.05 28.73 -14.33
N PHE A 17 10.31 27.44 -14.23
CA PHE A 17 11.58 26.90 -13.79
C PHE A 17 12.18 26.03 -14.90
N ASP A 18 13.44 26.27 -15.22
CA ASP A 18 14.22 25.50 -16.19
C ASP A 18 15.35 24.79 -15.43
N SER A 19 15.27 23.46 -15.35
CA SER A 19 16.21 22.66 -14.56
C SER A 19 17.61 22.56 -15.17
N ASP A 20 17.80 22.98 -16.42
CA ASP A 20 19.11 23.06 -17.08
C ASP A 20 19.86 24.35 -16.70
N LYS A 21 19.12 25.44 -16.47
CA LYS A 21 19.70 26.78 -16.21
C LYS A 21 19.69 27.18 -14.74
N ALA A 22 18.67 26.77 -13.98
CA ALA A 22 18.52 27.13 -12.57
C ALA A 22 18.74 25.90 -11.68
N LYS A 23 19.52 26.07 -10.60
CA LYS A 23 19.83 25.01 -9.62
C LYS A 23 19.35 25.45 -8.25
N ILE A 24 18.59 24.58 -7.58
CA ILE A 24 18.16 24.79 -6.20
C ILE A 24 19.02 23.88 -5.32
N LEU A 25 19.90 24.48 -4.52
CA LEU A 25 20.88 23.79 -3.68
C LEU A 25 20.62 24.07 -2.21
N GLY A 26 20.94 23.09 -1.36
CA GLY A 26 20.84 23.16 0.10
C GLY A 26 20.88 21.77 0.74
N ASP A 27 20.45 21.68 1.99
CA ASP A 27 20.47 20.43 2.74
C ASP A 27 19.36 19.47 2.24
N PRO A 28 19.70 18.23 1.84
CA PRO A 28 18.73 17.27 1.34
C PRO A 28 17.59 17.00 2.32
N GLY A 29 16.37 17.03 1.81
CA GLY A 29 15.14 16.72 2.54
C GLY A 29 14.52 17.90 3.28
N GLN A 30 15.14 19.09 3.22
CA GLN A 30 14.60 20.30 3.84
C GLN A 30 13.79 21.13 2.85
N ILE A 31 14.30 21.41 1.65
CA ILE A 31 13.73 22.39 0.70
C ILE A 31 12.37 21.94 0.18
N GLY A 32 12.23 20.66 -0.18
CA GLY A 32 11.01 20.11 -0.78
C GLY A 32 9.79 20.24 0.13
N ARG A 33 9.98 20.27 1.45
CA ARG A 33 8.89 20.37 2.45
C ARG A 33 8.24 21.74 2.48
N PHE A 34 8.99 22.78 2.10
CA PHE A 34 8.53 24.16 2.14
C PHE A 34 7.86 24.58 0.84
N LEU A 35 8.04 23.84 -0.26
CA LEU A 35 7.38 24.13 -1.54
C LEU A 35 5.89 23.75 -1.48
N SER A 36 5.02 24.72 -1.74
CA SER A 36 3.57 24.53 -1.74
C SER A 36 2.98 24.83 -3.12
N VAL A 37 2.20 23.88 -3.62
CA VAL A 37 1.42 24.00 -4.85
C VAL A 37 -0.02 23.56 -4.56
N PRO A 38 -1.04 24.41 -4.78
CA PRO A 38 -2.42 24.13 -4.40
C PRO A 38 -3.13 23.22 -5.40
N THR A 39 -2.75 23.24 -6.69
CA THR A 39 -3.42 22.52 -7.77
C THR A 39 -2.41 21.90 -8.74
N LEU A 40 -2.73 20.70 -9.24
CA LEU A 40 -1.91 20.04 -10.26
C LEU A 40 -2.04 20.74 -11.62
N GLN A 41 -3.27 21.07 -12.02
CA GLN A 41 -3.57 21.74 -13.28
C GLN A 41 -2.77 23.04 -13.43
N GLY A 42 -2.00 23.15 -14.51
CA GLY A 42 -1.13 24.30 -14.80
C GLY A 42 0.26 24.26 -14.14
N ASN A 43 0.50 23.38 -13.17
CA ASN A 43 1.78 23.28 -12.44
C ASN A 43 2.54 21.96 -12.69
N GLU A 44 2.05 21.08 -13.58
CA GLU A 44 2.66 19.78 -13.86
C GLU A 44 4.10 19.89 -14.37
N ASN A 45 4.36 20.84 -15.28
CA ASN A 45 5.70 21.07 -15.82
C ASN A 45 6.64 21.60 -14.74
N LEU A 46 6.19 22.55 -13.92
CA LEU A 46 6.96 23.06 -12.78
C LEU A 46 7.35 21.92 -11.83
N LEU A 47 6.38 21.11 -11.39
CA LEU A 47 6.64 19.98 -10.49
C LEU A 47 7.62 18.97 -11.11
N ARG A 48 7.48 18.69 -12.41
CA ARG A 48 8.41 17.80 -13.15
C ARG A 48 9.82 18.37 -13.18
N GLU A 49 9.99 19.65 -13.47
CA GLU A 49 11.30 20.29 -13.54
C GLU A 49 11.95 20.41 -12.16
N LEU A 50 11.18 20.65 -11.10
CA LEU A 50 11.67 20.60 -9.72
C LEU A 50 12.19 19.21 -9.35
N VAL A 51 11.44 18.15 -9.67
CA VAL A 51 11.88 16.75 -9.44
C VAL A 51 13.18 16.46 -10.22
N ARG A 52 13.26 16.88 -11.48
CA ARG A 52 14.47 16.70 -12.32
C ARG A 52 15.67 17.41 -11.72
N ASN A 53 15.50 18.64 -11.25
CA ASN A 53 16.57 19.41 -10.63
C ASN A 53 17.10 18.74 -9.36
N PHE A 54 16.21 18.40 -8.42
CA PHE A 54 16.60 17.73 -7.18
C PHE A 54 17.29 16.38 -7.44
N ARG A 55 16.82 15.59 -8.42
CA ARG A 55 17.48 14.33 -8.79
C ARG A 55 18.87 14.54 -9.38
N ARG A 56 19.06 15.51 -10.27
CA ARG A 56 20.36 15.84 -10.87
C ARG A 56 21.37 16.35 -9.83
N LEU A 57 20.89 16.99 -8.78
CA LEU A 57 21.70 17.48 -7.67
C LEU A 57 21.84 16.44 -6.53
N GLU A 58 21.42 15.19 -6.78
CA GLU A 58 21.46 14.08 -5.81
C GLU A 58 20.67 14.33 -4.51
N GLN A 59 19.79 15.34 -4.50
CA GLN A 59 18.85 15.64 -3.42
C GLN A 59 17.60 14.75 -3.50
N ILE A 60 17.80 13.43 -3.42
CA ILE A 60 16.75 12.42 -3.63
C ILE A 60 15.57 12.59 -2.67
N ALA A 61 15.84 12.98 -1.42
CA ALA A 61 14.79 13.20 -0.42
C ALA A 61 13.81 14.32 -0.82
N ASP A 62 14.31 15.45 -1.35
CA ASP A 62 13.47 16.55 -1.82
C ASP A 62 12.72 16.16 -3.10
N ALA A 63 13.39 15.48 -4.03
CA ALA A 63 12.74 14.97 -5.24
C ALA A 63 11.56 14.04 -4.92
N ASN A 64 11.73 13.16 -3.93
CA ASN A 64 10.70 12.23 -3.48
C ASN A 64 9.53 12.96 -2.82
N GLN A 65 9.78 14.04 -2.06
CA GLN A 65 8.73 14.87 -1.48
C GLN A 65 7.89 15.57 -2.56
N ILE A 66 8.52 16.13 -3.59
CA ILE A 66 7.80 16.80 -4.70
C ILE A 66 7.03 15.79 -5.55
N ASP A 67 7.58 14.60 -5.83
CA ASP A 67 6.85 13.55 -6.53
C ASP A 67 5.64 13.06 -5.69
N TYR A 68 5.83 12.89 -4.38
CA TYR A 68 4.73 12.56 -3.47
C TYR A 68 3.63 13.65 -3.46
N LEU A 69 4.01 14.93 -3.41
CA LEU A 69 3.07 16.06 -3.51
C LEU A 69 2.30 16.00 -4.83
N THR A 70 3.00 15.76 -5.94
CA THR A 70 2.40 15.62 -7.28
C THR A 70 1.35 14.52 -7.31
N GLN A 71 1.66 13.33 -6.79
CA GLN A 71 0.71 12.22 -6.73
C GLN A 71 -0.45 12.49 -5.76
N THR A 72 -0.21 13.20 -4.66
CA THR A 72 -1.28 13.60 -3.73
C THR A 72 -2.27 14.54 -4.41
N LEU A 73 -1.77 15.54 -5.16
CA LEU A 73 -2.62 16.45 -5.94
C LEU A 73 -3.37 15.71 -7.04
N ARG A 74 -2.72 14.75 -7.71
CA ARG A 74 -3.37 13.86 -8.70
C ARG A 74 -4.50 13.03 -8.08
N SER A 75 -4.28 12.45 -6.90
CA SER A 75 -5.33 11.70 -6.17
C SER A 75 -6.52 12.60 -5.83
N ARG A 76 -6.29 13.84 -5.39
CA ARG A 76 -7.37 14.83 -5.16
C ARG A 76 -8.13 15.15 -6.44
N GLN A 77 -7.43 15.33 -7.56
CA GLN A 77 -8.05 15.57 -8.86
C GLN A 77 -8.91 14.38 -9.31
N LEU A 78 -8.42 13.15 -9.20
CA LEU A 78 -9.18 11.94 -9.53
C LEU A 78 -10.42 11.79 -8.64
N LYS A 79 -10.28 12.03 -7.33
CA LYS A 79 -11.40 12.04 -6.38
C LYS A 79 -12.46 13.06 -6.81
N ARG A 80 -12.04 14.26 -7.20
CA ARG A 80 -12.94 15.31 -7.71
C ARG A 80 -13.63 14.87 -9.00
N LEU A 81 -12.93 14.22 -9.93
CA LEU A 81 -13.54 13.69 -11.15
C LEU A 81 -14.58 12.59 -10.89
N LEU A 82 -14.46 11.84 -9.80
CA LEU A 82 -15.41 10.78 -9.42
C LEU A 82 -16.66 11.30 -8.72
N PHE A 83 -16.46 12.16 -7.72
CA PHE A 83 -17.52 12.57 -6.79
C PHE A 83 -17.94 14.04 -6.95
N GLY A 84 -17.23 14.81 -7.76
CA GLY A 84 -17.56 16.20 -8.06
C GLY A 84 -18.86 16.30 -8.85
N THR A 85 -19.56 17.40 -8.64
CA THR A 85 -20.79 17.67 -9.39
C THR A 85 -20.43 18.30 -10.73
N ASP A 86 -20.98 17.74 -11.81
CA ASP A 86 -20.71 18.20 -13.15
C ASP A 86 -21.59 19.39 -13.53
N LEU A 87 -20.96 20.51 -13.88
CA LEU A 87 -21.62 21.75 -14.31
C LEU A 87 -22.55 21.54 -15.51
N ASN A 88 -22.18 20.64 -16.43
CA ASN A 88 -22.91 20.44 -17.66
C ASN A 88 -24.20 19.63 -17.45
N THR A 89 -24.27 18.81 -16.40
CA THR A 89 -25.42 17.90 -16.15
C THR A 89 -26.18 18.17 -14.86
N ALA A 90 -25.63 18.93 -13.92
CA ALA A 90 -26.26 19.19 -12.62
C ALA A 90 -27.60 19.93 -12.73
N ASN A 91 -28.53 19.63 -11.81
CA ASN A 91 -29.76 20.40 -11.67
C ASN A 91 -29.55 21.63 -10.76
N LEU A 92 -30.52 22.55 -10.79
CA LEU A 92 -30.46 23.82 -10.04
C LEU A 92 -30.33 23.59 -8.52
N ALA A 93 -31.07 22.62 -7.97
CA ALA A 93 -31.00 22.26 -6.56
C ALA A 93 -29.58 21.79 -6.15
N ARG A 94 -28.93 20.99 -7.00
CA ARG A 94 -27.57 20.49 -6.74
C ARG A 94 -26.52 21.60 -6.83
N LEU A 95 -26.66 22.53 -7.78
CA LEU A 95 -25.79 23.70 -7.86
C LEU A 95 -25.90 24.58 -6.60
N LYS A 96 -27.13 24.79 -6.09
CA LYS A 96 -27.34 25.50 -4.82
C LYS A 96 -26.70 24.80 -3.62
N GLN A 97 -26.88 23.49 -3.49
CA GLN A 97 -26.29 22.71 -2.40
C GLN A 97 -24.75 22.82 -2.33
N ILE A 98 -24.10 23.05 -3.47
CA ILE A 98 -22.64 23.14 -3.53
C ILE A 98 -22.13 24.50 -3.04
N GLY A 99 -22.95 25.55 -3.17
CA GLY A 99 -22.62 26.92 -2.75
C GLY A 99 -22.89 28.00 -3.80
N PHE A 100 -23.57 27.69 -4.92
CA PHE A 100 -24.00 28.73 -5.87
C PHE A 100 -25.29 29.40 -5.41
N SER A 101 -25.39 30.73 -5.58
CA SER A 101 -26.65 31.45 -5.41
C SER A 101 -27.64 31.11 -6.54
N ASP A 102 -28.91 31.47 -6.33
CA ASP A 102 -29.98 31.36 -7.34
C ASP A 102 -29.60 31.94 -8.71
N SER A 103 -29.12 33.18 -8.72
CA SER A 103 -28.72 33.87 -9.95
C SER A 103 -27.57 33.15 -10.65
N GLN A 104 -26.51 32.82 -9.90
CA GLN A 104 -25.34 32.09 -10.41
C GLN A 104 -25.70 30.72 -10.99
N ALA A 105 -26.54 29.95 -10.28
CA ALA A 105 -26.99 28.65 -10.75
C ALA A 105 -27.78 28.75 -12.07
N ASN A 106 -28.65 29.76 -12.19
CA ASN A 106 -29.39 30.03 -13.42
C ASN A 106 -28.46 30.45 -14.56
N ALA A 107 -27.47 31.32 -14.32
CA ALA A 107 -26.51 31.70 -15.35
C ALA A 107 -25.66 30.53 -15.83
N ILE A 108 -25.24 29.62 -14.95
CA ILE A 108 -24.53 28.38 -15.34
C ILE A 108 -25.43 27.52 -16.25
N ILE A 109 -26.71 27.38 -15.90
CA ILE A 109 -27.67 26.59 -16.70
C ILE A 109 -27.95 27.22 -18.06
N GLN A 110 -28.01 28.55 -18.16
CA GLN A 110 -28.16 29.22 -19.46
C GLN A 110 -26.89 29.08 -20.28
N ARG A 111 -25.73 29.40 -19.68
CA ARG A 111 -24.43 29.37 -20.37
C ARG A 111 -24.08 28.00 -20.95
N ARG A 112 -24.42 26.90 -20.27
CA ARG A 112 -24.15 25.54 -20.75
C ARG A 112 -25.05 25.10 -21.91
N LYS A 113 -26.22 25.74 -22.10
CA LYS A 113 -27.08 25.49 -23.26
C LYS A 113 -26.44 26.05 -24.52
N ASP A 114 -25.84 27.24 -24.41
CA ASP A 114 -25.18 27.89 -25.53
C ASP A 114 -23.83 27.24 -25.84
N GLN A 115 -23.02 26.97 -24.79
CA GLN A 115 -21.76 26.25 -24.94
C GLN A 115 -21.40 25.49 -23.65
N PRO A 116 -21.16 24.17 -23.70
CA PRO A 116 -20.81 23.38 -22.53
C PRO A 116 -19.44 23.80 -21.97
N PHE A 117 -19.29 23.70 -20.65
CA PHE A 117 -18.03 23.96 -19.96
C PHE A 117 -17.01 22.85 -20.29
N ARG A 118 -15.84 23.22 -20.80
CA ARG A 118 -14.73 22.28 -21.07
C ARG A 118 -13.71 22.26 -19.94
N ASN A 119 -13.57 23.38 -19.24
CA ASN A 119 -12.66 23.51 -18.11
C ASN A 119 -13.32 24.27 -16.96
N LEU A 120 -12.75 24.15 -15.76
CA LEU A 120 -13.27 24.86 -14.58
C LEU A 120 -12.96 26.36 -14.63
N THR A 121 -11.94 26.78 -15.36
CA THR A 121 -11.56 28.20 -15.49
C THR A 121 -12.59 29.01 -16.26
N GLU A 122 -13.36 28.39 -17.16
CA GLU A 122 -14.52 28.98 -17.84
C GLU A 122 -15.64 29.36 -16.87
N LEU A 123 -15.64 28.86 -15.64
CA LEU A 123 -16.57 29.34 -14.61
C LEU A 123 -16.38 30.85 -14.33
N LEU A 124 -15.15 31.37 -14.49
CA LEU A 124 -14.83 32.79 -14.31
C LEU A 124 -15.27 33.68 -15.48
N SER A 125 -15.70 33.10 -16.62
CA SER A 125 -16.26 33.88 -17.72
C SER A 125 -17.76 34.15 -17.56
N VAL A 126 -18.40 33.56 -16.55
CA VAL A 126 -19.78 33.87 -16.18
C VAL A 126 -19.77 35.14 -15.33
N ASP A 127 -20.37 36.22 -15.84
CA ASP A 127 -20.34 37.56 -15.21
C ASP A 127 -20.70 37.59 -13.72
N GLN A 128 -21.55 36.65 -13.29
CA GLN A 128 -22.08 36.57 -11.92
C GLN A 128 -21.17 35.78 -10.97
N ILE A 129 -20.09 35.18 -11.47
CA ILE A 129 -19.18 34.31 -10.71
C ILE A 129 -17.82 34.98 -10.56
N GLY A 130 -17.60 35.58 -9.39
CA GLY A 130 -16.30 36.11 -9.00
C GLY A 130 -15.30 35.04 -8.55
N ILE A 131 -14.04 35.45 -8.40
CA ILE A 131 -12.93 34.63 -7.92
C ILE A 131 -13.22 34.01 -6.55
N ALA A 132 -13.88 34.75 -5.64
CA ALA A 132 -14.23 34.25 -4.30
C ALA A 132 -15.18 33.04 -4.38
N THR A 133 -16.23 33.14 -5.20
CA THR A 133 -17.17 32.03 -5.44
C THR A 133 -16.46 30.84 -6.07
N TYR A 134 -15.61 31.10 -7.07
CA TYR A 134 -14.82 30.06 -7.72
C TYR A 134 -13.93 29.30 -6.73
N ILE A 135 -13.20 29.99 -5.85
CA ILE A 135 -12.34 29.35 -4.85
C ILE A 135 -13.15 28.47 -3.89
N ASN A 136 -14.36 28.89 -3.51
CA ASN A 136 -15.24 28.11 -2.63
C ASN A 136 -15.74 26.82 -3.29
N VAL A 137 -16.11 26.88 -4.58
CA VAL A 137 -16.77 25.75 -5.27
C VAL A 137 -15.82 24.84 -6.06
N ARG A 138 -14.60 25.30 -6.43
CA ARG A 138 -13.69 24.59 -7.36
C ARG A 138 -13.30 23.17 -6.96
N ASP A 139 -13.35 22.85 -5.66
CA ASP A 139 -12.98 21.53 -5.14
C ASP A 139 -14.14 20.54 -5.17
N ARG A 140 -15.37 21.02 -5.41
CA ARG A 140 -16.62 20.24 -5.41
C ARG A 140 -17.25 20.08 -6.80
N VAL A 141 -16.71 20.80 -7.78
CA VAL A 141 -17.29 20.94 -9.12
C VAL A 141 -16.34 20.37 -10.18
N ILE A 142 -16.90 19.83 -11.25
CA ILE A 142 -16.17 19.40 -12.44
C ILE A 142 -16.84 19.96 -13.71
N ALA A 143 -16.03 20.15 -14.74
CA ALA A 143 -16.49 20.36 -16.11
C ALA A 143 -16.09 19.12 -16.90
N SER A 144 -17.07 18.34 -17.37
CA SER A 144 -16.80 17.13 -18.13
C SER A 144 -17.57 17.12 -19.45
N ASP A 145 -16.94 16.61 -20.50
CA ASP A 145 -17.59 16.52 -21.80
C ASP A 145 -18.83 15.60 -21.71
N PRO A 146 -19.94 15.99 -22.36
CA PRO A 146 -21.15 15.18 -22.39
C PRO A 146 -20.88 13.91 -23.20
N LEU A 147 -20.71 12.80 -22.50
CA LEU A 147 -20.50 11.47 -23.10
C LEU A 147 -21.78 10.63 -23.01
N PRO A 148 -22.01 9.70 -23.97
CA PRO A 148 -23.05 8.69 -23.84
C PRO A 148 -22.95 7.94 -22.51
N THR A 149 -24.08 7.57 -21.91
CA THR A 149 -24.17 6.98 -20.57
C THR A 149 -23.23 5.77 -20.39
N ALA A 150 -23.18 4.87 -21.38
CA ALA A 150 -22.30 3.70 -21.34
C ALA A 150 -20.82 4.09 -21.27
N LEU A 151 -20.37 5.04 -22.10
CA LEU A 151 -18.98 5.49 -22.14
C LEU A 151 -18.60 6.25 -20.85
N ASN A 152 -19.54 6.99 -20.27
CA ASN A 152 -19.34 7.70 -19.00
C ASN A 152 -19.16 6.72 -17.83
N ILE A 153 -19.89 5.60 -17.82
CA ILE A 153 -19.70 4.54 -16.81
C ILE A 153 -18.29 3.96 -16.92
N TRP A 154 -17.84 3.59 -18.12
CA TRP A 154 -16.47 3.10 -18.34
C TRP A 154 -15.39 4.10 -17.95
N ARG A 155 -15.59 5.38 -18.26
CA ARG A 155 -14.69 6.45 -17.82
C ARG A 155 -14.64 6.52 -16.29
N LYS A 156 -15.79 6.52 -15.62
CA LYS A 156 -15.86 6.58 -14.15
C LYS A 156 -15.25 5.35 -13.48
N THR A 157 -15.48 4.14 -14.01
CA THR A 157 -14.86 2.92 -13.45
C THR A 157 -13.35 2.92 -13.62
N SER A 158 -12.84 3.36 -14.78
CA SER A 158 -11.41 3.52 -15.02
C SER A 158 -10.78 4.53 -14.06
N ILE A 159 -11.40 5.72 -13.90
CA ILE A 159 -10.94 6.74 -12.95
C ILE A 159 -11.00 6.20 -11.50
N ALA A 160 -12.03 5.42 -11.15
CA ALA A 160 -12.18 4.83 -9.82
C ALA A 160 -11.05 3.84 -9.54
N PHE A 161 -10.72 2.99 -10.51
CA PHE A 161 -9.61 2.06 -10.40
C PHE A 161 -8.27 2.80 -10.26
N GLN A 162 -8.03 3.83 -11.08
CA GLN A 162 -6.83 4.67 -10.97
C GLN A 162 -6.74 5.36 -9.60
N TRP A 163 -7.86 5.89 -9.10
CA TRP A 163 -7.90 6.55 -7.80
C TRP A 163 -7.66 5.58 -6.65
N ILE A 164 -8.26 4.38 -6.67
CA ILE A 164 -8.06 3.35 -5.65
C ILE A 164 -6.61 2.86 -5.67
N SER A 165 -6.07 2.54 -6.84
CA SER A 165 -4.68 2.10 -7.01
C SER A 165 -3.70 3.15 -6.49
N LEU A 166 -3.86 4.41 -6.90
CA LEU A 166 -3.02 5.52 -6.43
C LEU A 166 -3.18 5.75 -4.92
N SER A 167 -4.40 5.64 -4.39
CA SER A 167 -4.65 5.84 -2.96
C SER A 167 -4.03 4.73 -2.11
N LEU A 168 -4.12 3.47 -2.54
CA LEU A 168 -3.45 2.34 -1.88
C LEU A 168 -1.93 2.54 -1.87
N LEU A 169 -1.38 2.95 -3.00
CA LEU A 169 0.05 3.18 -3.16
C LEU A 169 0.52 4.37 -2.29
N LEU A 170 -0.27 5.45 -2.19
CA LEU A 170 0.01 6.55 -1.26
C LEU A 170 -0.06 6.11 0.21
N LEU A 171 -1.04 5.28 0.58
CA LEU A 171 -1.25 4.83 1.96
C LEU A 171 -0.22 3.79 2.43
N LEU A 172 0.23 2.90 1.54
CA LEU A 172 1.08 1.76 1.88
C LEU A 172 2.58 2.05 1.70
N SER A 173 2.97 2.98 0.81
CA SER A 173 4.39 3.27 0.56
C SER A 173 4.73 4.76 0.47
N ARG A 174 3.76 5.65 0.66
CA ARG A 174 3.93 7.09 0.45
C ARG A 174 4.46 7.38 -0.97
N ASN A 175 3.90 6.73 -1.98
CA ASN A 175 4.44 6.80 -3.34
C ASN A 175 5.86 6.23 -3.50
N GLY A 176 6.19 5.19 -2.74
CA GLY A 176 7.51 4.56 -2.78
C GLY A 176 8.62 5.46 -2.26
N THR A 177 8.30 6.34 -1.31
CA THR A 177 9.27 7.30 -0.74
C THR A 177 9.63 6.97 0.71
N SER A 178 8.86 6.11 1.38
CA SER A 178 9.06 5.76 2.77
C SER A 178 9.38 4.28 2.96
N PHE A 179 10.67 3.98 3.15
CA PHE A 179 11.14 2.64 3.47
C PHE A 179 10.56 2.14 4.81
N TRP A 180 10.58 2.99 5.85
CA TRP A 180 10.09 2.66 7.19
C TRP A 180 8.61 2.27 7.21
N LEU A 181 7.78 2.91 6.37
CA LEU A 181 6.36 2.57 6.28
C LEU A 181 6.16 1.14 5.76
N ILE A 182 6.88 0.78 4.68
CA ILE A 182 6.81 -0.56 4.09
C ILE A 182 7.33 -1.58 5.10
N PHE A 183 8.51 -1.32 5.67
CA PHE A 183 9.10 -2.19 6.67
C PHE A 183 8.15 -2.47 7.84
N GLY A 184 7.47 -1.43 8.34
CA GLY A 184 6.46 -1.55 9.40
C GLY A 184 5.27 -2.43 8.98
N ILE A 185 4.71 -2.22 7.79
CA ILE A 185 3.63 -3.06 7.23
C ILE A 185 4.07 -4.52 7.12
N GLY A 186 5.30 -4.77 6.67
CA GLY A 186 5.86 -6.11 6.56
C GLY A 186 5.96 -6.81 7.91
N ILE A 187 6.51 -6.14 8.92
CA ILE A 187 6.63 -6.70 10.27
C ILE A 187 5.27 -7.02 10.88
N VAL A 188 4.30 -6.10 10.77
CA VAL A 188 2.93 -6.32 11.28
C VAL A 188 2.32 -7.57 10.63
N THR A 189 2.46 -7.69 9.31
CA THR A 189 1.93 -8.82 8.54
C THR A 189 2.61 -10.13 8.95
N VAL A 190 3.95 -10.16 9.02
CA VAL A 190 4.71 -11.34 9.44
C VAL A 190 4.33 -11.76 10.86
N SER A 191 4.25 -10.81 11.81
CA SER A 191 3.86 -11.11 13.20
C SER A 191 2.48 -11.76 13.27
N TYR A 192 1.50 -11.20 12.57
CA TYR A 192 0.14 -11.75 12.51
C TYR A 192 0.12 -13.18 11.96
N PHE A 193 0.70 -13.42 10.78
CA PHE A 193 0.71 -14.74 10.17
C PHE A 193 1.51 -15.77 10.98
N SER A 194 2.56 -15.35 11.69
CA SER A 194 3.33 -16.24 12.58
C SER A 194 2.44 -16.83 13.68
N VAL A 195 1.61 -15.99 14.29
CA VAL A 195 0.63 -16.44 15.30
C VAL A 195 -0.45 -17.32 14.65
N LEU A 196 -0.93 -16.98 13.45
CA LEU A 196 -1.89 -17.82 12.75
C LEU A 196 -1.37 -19.23 12.46
N PHE A 197 -0.15 -19.36 11.94
CA PHE A 197 0.44 -20.68 11.69
C PHE A 197 0.67 -21.45 12.98
N TRP A 198 1.13 -20.76 14.03
CA TRP A 198 1.26 -21.36 15.36
C TRP A 198 -0.09 -21.88 15.87
N VAL A 199 -1.18 -21.12 15.74
CA VAL A 199 -2.53 -21.56 16.12
C VAL A 199 -2.98 -22.76 15.29
N VAL A 200 -2.79 -22.74 13.97
CA VAL A 200 -3.14 -23.86 13.08
C VAL A 200 -2.38 -25.14 13.47
N ASP A 201 -1.10 -25.00 13.83
CA ASP A 201 -0.25 -26.14 14.15
C ASP A 201 -0.45 -26.68 15.56
N ARG A 202 -0.60 -25.80 16.57
CA ARG A 202 -0.65 -26.17 18.00
C ARG A 202 -2.04 -26.38 18.54
N VAL A 203 -3.07 -25.80 17.92
CA VAL A 203 -4.46 -25.89 18.39
C VAL A 203 -5.24 -26.84 17.49
N ARG A 204 -4.87 -28.13 17.55
CA ARG A 204 -5.51 -29.19 16.75
C ARG A 204 -6.59 -29.88 17.57
N ARG A 205 -6.32 -31.02 18.19
CA ARG A 205 -7.33 -31.85 18.85
C ARG A 205 -7.64 -31.35 20.27
N ARG A 206 -8.92 -31.27 20.66
CA ARG A 206 -9.34 -31.01 22.06
C ARG A 206 -9.64 -32.28 22.85
N TYR A 207 -10.18 -33.31 22.20
CA TYR A 207 -10.59 -34.57 22.84
C TYR A 207 -10.19 -35.79 21.99
N PRO A 208 -9.83 -36.93 22.60
CA PRO A 208 -9.75 -37.21 24.03
C PRO A 208 -8.43 -36.77 24.67
N LYS A 209 -7.32 -36.74 23.93
CA LYS A 209 -6.06 -36.12 24.38
C LYS A 209 -5.92 -34.74 23.73
N PRO A 210 -5.93 -33.65 24.51
CA PRO A 210 -5.76 -32.31 23.97
C PRO A 210 -4.32 -32.12 23.45
N ILE A 211 -4.22 -31.63 22.23
CA ILE A 211 -2.99 -31.16 21.60
C ILE A 211 -3.09 -29.63 21.69
N LEU A 212 -2.57 -29.06 22.77
CA LEU A 212 -2.65 -27.64 23.11
C LEU A 212 -1.26 -27.12 23.54
N PRO A 213 -0.92 -25.86 23.24
CA PRO A 213 0.37 -25.28 23.61
C PRO A 213 0.56 -25.25 25.13
N THR A 214 1.81 -25.43 25.58
CA THR A 214 2.18 -25.22 26.98
C THR A 214 2.09 -23.72 27.33
N LEU A 215 1.88 -23.40 28.61
CA LEU A 215 1.79 -21.99 29.05
C LEU A 215 3.07 -21.20 28.73
N SER A 216 4.24 -21.82 28.89
CA SER A 216 5.52 -21.20 28.57
C SER A 216 5.65 -20.89 27.08
N GLU A 217 5.22 -21.81 26.21
CA GLU A 217 5.21 -21.60 24.76
C GLU A 217 4.23 -20.49 24.39
N LEU A 218 3.02 -20.49 24.96
CA LEU A 218 2.00 -19.47 24.72
C LEU A 218 2.51 -18.07 25.12
N ILE A 219 3.07 -17.93 26.32
CA ILE A 219 3.62 -16.65 26.81
C ILE A 219 4.78 -16.22 25.91
N SER A 220 5.71 -17.10 25.57
CA SER A 220 6.87 -16.76 24.73
C SER A 220 6.44 -16.31 23.33
N THR A 221 5.51 -17.04 22.72
CA THR A 221 5.01 -16.79 21.36
C THR A 221 4.26 -15.47 21.30
N LEU A 222 3.31 -15.25 22.23
CA LEU A 222 2.52 -14.03 22.26
C LEU A 222 3.38 -12.82 22.63
N SER A 223 4.30 -12.95 23.58
CA SER A 223 5.19 -11.85 23.96
C SER A 223 6.06 -11.41 22.77
N PHE A 224 6.65 -12.36 22.04
CA PHE A 224 7.46 -12.05 20.87
C PHE A 224 6.62 -11.47 19.72
N ALA A 225 5.43 -12.03 19.47
CA ALA A 225 4.50 -11.48 18.48
C ALA A 225 4.09 -10.04 18.81
N ILE A 226 3.79 -9.74 20.09
CA ILE A 226 3.45 -8.40 20.57
C ILE A 226 4.62 -7.44 20.34
N VAL A 227 5.85 -7.83 20.70
CA VAL A 227 7.03 -7.01 20.47
C VAL A 227 7.21 -6.69 18.99
N LEU A 228 7.16 -7.70 18.11
CA LEU A 228 7.23 -7.48 16.67
C LEU A 228 6.10 -6.59 16.17
N PHE A 229 4.88 -6.85 16.61
CA PHE A 229 3.71 -6.06 16.22
C PHE A 229 3.87 -4.59 16.65
N LEU A 230 4.33 -4.32 17.86
CA LEU A 230 4.58 -2.97 18.36
C LEU A 230 5.68 -2.26 17.58
N VAL A 231 6.78 -2.95 17.24
CA VAL A 231 7.85 -2.39 16.38
C VAL A 231 7.32 -2.04 14.99
N GLY A 232 6.50 -2.91 14.39
CA GLY A 232 5.88 -2.63 13.10
C GLY A 232 4.88 -1.47 13.19
N LEU A 233 4.07 -1.43 14.25
CA LEU A 233 3.08 -0.39 14.50
C LEU A 233 3.71 0.99 14.71
N THR A 234 4.80 1.08 15.49
CA THR A 234 5.51 2.35 15.70
C THR A 234 6.09 2.88 14.39
N ALA A 235 6.68 2.00 13.56
CA ALA A 235 7.16 2.38 12.24
C ALA A 235 6.04 2.93 11.34
N VAL A 236 4.85 2.31 11.35
CA VAL A 236 3.68 2.81 10.59
C VAL A 236 3.19 4.15 11.15
N ILE A 237 3.06 4.30 12.47
CA ILE A 237 2.57 5.52 13.11
C ILE A 237 3.50 6.71 12.83
N GLN A 238 4.81 6.49 12.85
CA GLN A 238 5.78 7.55 12.60
C GLN A 238 5.91 7.92 11.12
N ALA A 239 5.75 6.95 10.21
CA ALA A 239 6.05 7.14 8.79
C ALA A 239 4.83 7.40 7.89
N ALA A 240 3.63 6.99 8.30
CA ALA A 240 2.41 7.16 7.51
C ALA A 240 1.82 8.56 7.64
N ASP A 241 1.32 9.13 6.54
CA ASP A 241 0.58 10.40 6.60
C ASP A 241 -0.80 10.23 7.27
N ARG A 242 -1.38 9.02 7.21
CA ARG A 242 -2.70 8.67 7.77
C ARG A 242 -2.65 7.28 8.43
N PRO A 243 -2.00 7.13 9.58
CA PRO A 243 -1.65 5.83 10.14
C PRO A 243 -2.87 4.94 10.40
N PHE A 244 -3.94 5.47 10.97
CA PHE A 244 -5.16 4.70 11.23
C PHE A 244 -5.83 4.17 9.96
N ILE A 245 -5.84 4.96 8.89
CA ILE A 245 -6.42 4.54 7.60
C ILE A 245 -5.53 3.47 6.95
N THR A 246 -4.20 3.62 7.03
CA THR A 246 -3.26 2.60 6.56
C THR A 246 -3.46 1.28 7.30
N LEU A 247 -3.59 1.30 8.63
CA LEU A 247 -3.82 0.10 9.43
C LEU A 247 -5.19 -0.54 9.16
N LEU A 248 -6.23 0.26 8.94
CA LEU A 248 -7.55 -0.23 8.55
C LEU A 248 -7.48 -0.95 7.20
N TRP A 249 -6.82 -0.37 6.20
CA TRP A 249 -6.61 -1.02 4.90
C TRP A 249 -5.79 -2.29 5.01
N LEU A 250 -4.72 -2.28 5.81
CA LEU A 250 -3.94 -3.49 6.08
C LEU A 250 -4.80 -4.58 6.71
N SER A 251 -5.65 -4.22 7.67
CA SER A 251 -6.56 -5.15 8.35
C SER A 251 -7.58 -5.75 7.39
N ILE A 252 -8.16 -4.95 6.50
CA ILE A 252 -9.12 -5.40 5.47
C ILE A 252 -8.49 -6.44 4.54
N VAL A 253 -7.20 -6.30 4.24
CA VAL A 253 -6.50 -7.28 3.39
C VAL A 253 -6.10 -8.50 4.21
N VAL A 254 -5.37 -8.30 5.31
CA VAL A 254 -4.65 -9.37 6.01
C VAL A 254 -5.57 -10.24 6.89
N ILE A 255 -6.68 -9.72 7.41
CA ILE A 255 -7.49 -10.43 8.42
C ILE A 255 -8.58 -11.34 7.83
N PRO A 256 -9.49 -10.87 6.95
CA PRO A 256 -10.74 -11.60 6.69
C PRO A 256 -10.51 -12.94 5.99
N ILE A 257 -9.65 -12.99 4.97
CA ILE A 257 -9.41 -14.22 4.20
C ILE A 257 -8.77 -15.30 5.07
N PRO A 258 -7.66 -15.03 5.80
CA PRO A 258 -7.08 -16.00 6.72
C PRO A 258 -8.05 -16.49 7.80
N LEU A 259 -8.85 -15.60 8.39
CA LEU A 259 -9.83 -16.00 9.41
C LEU A 259 -10.93 -16.89 8.84
N ILE A 260 -11.41 -16.63 7.61
CA ILE A 260 -12.39 -17.51 6.94
C ILE A 260 -11.77 -18.88 6.69
N ILE A 261 -10.54 -18.95 6.18
CA ILE A 261 -9.83 -20.21 5.92
C ILE A 261 -9.66 -21.01 7.22
N ILE A 262 -9.24 -20.36 8.30
CA ILE A 262 -9.11 -21.00 9.62
C ILE A 262 -10.48 -21.43 10.15
N GLY A 263 -11.51 -20.60 10.03
CA GLY A 263 -12.88 -20.96 10.45
C GLY A 263 -13.39 -22.20 9.71
N LEU A 264 -13.16 -22.29 8.41
CA LEU A 264 -13.49 -23.46 7.59
C LEU A 264 -12.67 -24.70 8.00
N LEU A 265 -11.37 -24.53 8.23
CA LEU A 265 -10.48 -25.60 8.69
C LEU A 265 -10.97 -26.19 10.02
N TYR A 266 -11.36 -25.32 10.96
CA TYR A 266 -11.86 -25.75 12.26
C TYR A 266 -13.26 -26.36 12.19
N ARG A 267 -14.08 -25.93 11.23
CA ARG A 267 -15.43 -26.48 10.99
C ARG A 267 -15.39 -27.87 10.35
N GLN A 268 -14.44 -28.13 9.45
CA GLN A 268 -14.32 -29.41 8.73
C GLN A 268 -13.85 -30.59 9.59
N GLY A 269 -13.62 -30.36 10.88
CA GLY A 269 -13.13 -31.37 11.81
C GLY A 269 -11.61 -31.42 11.76
N ARG A 270 -11.01 -31.27 12.93
CA ARG A 270 -9.56 -31.07 13.16
C ARG A 270 -8.73 -32.35 12.95
N TYR A 271 -9.19 -33.21 12.05
CA TYR A 271 -8.74 -34.58 11.90
C TYR A 271 -8.07 -34.69 10.54
N HIS A 272 -6.79 -34.35 10.53
CA HIS A 272 -5.91 -34.74 9.46
C HIS A 272 -5.22 -36.05 9.84
N PRO A 273 -4.82 -36.88 8.86
CA PRO A 273 -4.20 -38.18 9.12
C PRO A 273 -2.90 -38.06 9.95
N LEU A 274 -2.29 -36.88 10.03
CA LEU A 274 -1.00 -36.62 10.67
C LEU A 274 -1.17 -35.73 11.92
N MET A 275 -1.55 -36.34 13.05
CA MET A 275 -1.77 -35.59 14.31
C MET A 275 -0.54 -35.41 15.19
N GLU A 276 0.48 -36.26 15.02
CA GLU A 276 1.70 -36.24 15.84
C GLU A 276 2.85 -35.45 15.19
N VAL A 277 2.58 -34.86 14.02
CA VAL A 277 3.54 -34.25 13.11
C VAL A 277 3.21 -32.78 12.90
N SER A 278 4.21 -31.90 12.85
CA SER A 278 4.05 -30.49 12.48
C SER A 278 4.07 -30.28 10.96
N TYR A 279 3.22 -29.38 10.46
CA TYR A 279 3.25 -28.94 9.06
C TYR A 279 4.34 -27.89 8.80
N PHE A 280 4.83 -27.23 9.85
CA PHE A 280 5.65 -26.03 9.73
C PHE A 280 7.05 -26.17 10.35
N SER A 281 7.37 -27.29 11.01
CA SER A 281 8.68 -27.52 11.60
C SER A 281 9.67 -28.10 10.57
N GLU A 282 10.87 -27.52 10.49
CA GLU A 282 11.97 -28.00 9.66
C GLU A 282 13.10 -28.58 10.53
N GLU A 283 13.88 -29.52 9.99
CA GLU A 283 15.01 -30.12 10.70
C GLU A 283 16.19 -29.16 10.76
N GLY A 284 16.70 -28.89 11.97
CA GLY A 284 17.75 -27.88 12.20
C GLY A 284 19.07 -28.17 11.49
N THR A 285 19.34 -29.42 11.13
CA THR A 285 20.52 -29.87 10.34
C THR A 285 20.46 -29.43 8.88
N LEU A 286 19.27 -29.08 8.38
CA LEU A 286 19.02 -28.65 7.01
C LEU A 286 18.89 -27.12 6.88
N ARG A 287 18.96 -26.38 8.00
CA ARG A 287 19.04 -24.92 8.04
C ARG A 287 20.33 -24.42 7.40
N GLN A 288 20.37 -24.45 6.09
CA GLN A 288 21.33 -23.73 5.29
C GLN A 288 20.68 -22.39 4.95
N LEU A 289 21.41 -21.29 5.16
CA LEU A 289 21.02 -19.98 4.67
C LEU A 289 21.07 -19.99 3.14
N ARG A 290 20.07 -20.60 2.50
CA ARG A 290 19.96 -20.71 1.06
C ARG A 290 19.26 -19.45 0.58
N ILE A 291 20.04 -18.42 0.24
CA ILE A 291 19.58 -17.30 -0.58
C ILE A 291 19.37 -17.85 -1.99
N LEU A 292 18.29 -18.64 -2.16
CA LEU A 292 18.03 -19.37 -3.38
C LEU A 292 17.01 -18.58 -4.20
N VAL A 293 17.51 -17.72 -5.08
CA VAL A 293 16.70 -17.04 -6.08
C VAL A 293 16.40 -18.04 -7.19
N GLY A 294 15.15 -18.56 -7.23
CA GLY A 294 14.60 -19.13 -8.46
C GLY A 294 14.89 -20.60 -8.80
N ARG A 295 14.90 -21.54 -7.84
CA ARG A 295 14.67 -22.96 -8.22
C ARG A 295 13.18 -23.29 -8.30
N LEU A 296 12.78 -23.81 -9.45
CA LEU A 296 11.51 -24.50 -9.64
C LEU A 296 11.42 -25.73 -8.71
N PRO A 297 10.20 -26.10 -8.29
CA PRO A 297 10.01 -27.16 -7.32
C PRO A 297 10.34 -28.53 -7.93
N THR A 298 11.54 -29.06 -7.68
CA THR A 298 11.82 -30.49 -7.90
C THR A 298 11.40 -31.25 -6.65
N ILE A 299 10.45 -32.18 -6.79
CA ILE A 299 10.14 -33.15 -5.73
C ILE A 299 11.22 -34.23 -5.80
N PRO A 300 11.97 -34.50 -4.71
CA PRO A 300 12.95 -35.57 -4.70
C PRO A 300 12.29 -36.89 -5.07
N ARG A 301 12.83 -37.56 -6.11
CA ARG A 301 12.26 -38.82 -6.62
C ARG A 301 12.23 -39.89 -5.52
N TYR A 302 13.25 -39.92 -4.66
CA TYR A 302 13.38 -40.88 -3.56
C TYR A 302 12.66 -40.40 -2.29
N PRO A 303 11.77 -41.22 -1.70
CA PRO A 303 11.05 -40.89 -0.46
C PRO A 303 11.94 -40.57 0.75
N LEU A 304 13.17 -41.08 0.80
CA LEU A 304 14.13 -40.80 1.88
C LEU A 304 14.53 -39.32 1.93
N PHE A 305 14.57 -38.64 0.78
CA PHE A 305 14.89 -37.21 0.67
C PHE A 305 13.63 -36.33 0.62
N ARG A 306 12.44 -36.93 0.62
CA ARG A 306 11.20 -36.19 0.84
C ARG A 306 11.13 -36.00 2.35
N GLU A 307 11.42 -34.79 2.81
CA GLU A 307 11.36 -34.42 4.23
C GLU A 307 9.96 -34.71 4.76
N ARG A 308 9.79 -35.90 5.35
CA ARG A 308 8.58 -36.28 6.06
C ARG A 308 8.68 -35.56 7.40
N TYR A 309 8.00 -34.43 7.51
CA TYR A 309 7.14 -34.20 8.66
C TYR A 309 7.75 -34.53 10.02
N LEU A 310 8.36 -33.53 10.67
CA LEU A 310 8.89 -33.74 12.01
C LEU A 310 7.78 -33.97 13.03
N PRO A 311 8.00 -34.83 14.03
CA PRO A 311 7.08 -34.93 15.15
C PRO A 311 6.94 -33.56 15.80
N ILE A 312 5.76 -33.27 16.36
CA ILE A 312 5.53 -32.03 17.09
C ILE A 312 6.51 -32.00 18.26
N LEU A 313 7.54 -31.14 18.17
CA LEU A 313 8.59 -31.06 19.20
C LEU A 313 8.03 -30.27 20.40
N TRP A 314 7.32 -30.95 21.29
CA TRP A 314 6.72 -30.38 22.50
C TRP A 314 7.77 -29.94 23.53
N ASP A 315 8.85 -30.72 23.66
CA ASP A 315 9.80 -30.57 24.78
C ASP A 315 11.01 -29.69 24.45
N ARG A 316 11.15 -29.24 23.20
CA ARG A 316 12.27 -28.38 22.80
C ARG A 316 11.96 -26.90 23.07
N LYS A 317 12.79 -26.31 23.93
CA LYS A 317 12.83 -24.85 24.13
C LYS A 317 13.04 -24.14 22.78
N TRP A 318 12.37 -23.01 22.58
CA TRP A 318 12.47 -22.14 21.38
C TRP A 318 11.87 -22.67 20.07
N ASN A 319 11.21 -23.83 20.07
CA ASN A 319 10.58 -24.37 18.86
C ASN A 319 9.51 -23.42 18.25
N TRP A 320 8.89 -22.59 19.08
CA TRP A 320 7.92 -21.57 18.64
C TRP A 320 8.51 -20.53 17.69
N LEU A 321 9.84 -20.34 17.63
CA LEU A 321 10.49 -19.45 16.65
C LEU A 321 10.33 -19.95 15.21
N ASN A 322 10.11 -21.25 15.00
CA ASN A 322 9.94 -21.82 13.66
C ASN A 322 8.78 -21.18 12.89
N TYR A 323 7.70 -20.79 13.57
CA TYR A 323 6.55 -20.15 12.92
C TYR A 323 6.86 -18.71 12.47
N PHE A 324 7.71 -18.01 13.22
CA PHE A 324 8.18 -16.67 12.85
C PHE A 324 9.16 -16.72 11.69
N ASP A 325 10.11 -17.66 11.74
CA ASP A 325 11.06 -17.90 10.66
C ASP A 325 10.33 -18.33 9.38
N PHE A 326 9.36 -19.25 9.49
CA PHE A 326 8.52 -19.67 8.37
C PHE A 326 7.75 -18.50 7.77
N SER A 327 7.04 -17.72 8.59
CA SER A 327 6.26 -16.55 8.15
C SER A 327 7.15 -15.51 7.48
N PHE A 328 8.33 -15.22 8.04
CA PHE A 328 9.28 -14.26 7.49
C PHE A 328 9.83 -14.72 6.14
N ASN A 329 10.28 -15.98 6.06
CA ASN A 329 10.77 -16.55 4.81
C ASN A 329 9.67 -16.63 3.75
N ASN A 330 8.46 -17.02 4.12
CA ASN A 330 7.32 -17.08 3.20
C ASN A 330 6.96 -15.68 2.67
N PHE A 331 7.09 -14.65 3.50
CA PHE A 331 6.75 -13.28 3.12
C PHE A 331 7.82 -12.59 2.23
N ILE A 332 9.11 -12.92 2.40
CA ILE A 332 10.22 -12.22 1.73
C ILE A 332 10.83 -13.02 0.56
N ARG A 333 10.64 -14.34 0.51
CA ARG A 333 11.33 -15.18 -0.48
C ARG A 333 10.64 -15.20 -1.85
N PHE A 334 11.40 -14.88 -2.88
CA PHE A 334 10.98 -14.99 -4.28
C PHE A 334 11.00 -16.45 -4.75
N GLY A 335 9.84 -16.95 -5.20
CA GLY A 335 9.66 -18.35 -5.58
C GLY A 335 9.42 -19.23 -4.36
N PHE A 336 8.15 -19.50 -4.05
CA PHE A 336 7.78 -20.38 -2.95
C PHE A 336 8.23 -21.81 -3.26
N ASN A 337 9.32 -22.24 -2.63
CA ASN A 337 9.92 -23.55 -2.79
C ASN A 337 10.14 -24.21 -1.43
N ASP A 338 9.19 -24.01 -0.52
CA ASP A 338 9.23 -24.68 0.77
C ASP A 338 8.89 -26.16 0.57
N ILE A 339 9.76 -27.04 1.05
CA ILE A 339 9.56 -28.48 0.98
C ILE A 339 8.32 -28.86 1.81
N ARG A 340 8.02 -28.08 2.86
CA ARG A 340 6.89 -28.28 3.77
C ARG A 340 5.51 -28.24 3.12
N LEU A 341 5.32 -27.62 1.94
CA LEU A 341 4.02 -27.58 1.24
C LEU A 341 3.83 -28.62 0.12
N ARG A 342 4.80 -29.51 -0.10
CA ARG A 342 4.82 -30.39 -1.29
C ARG A 342 4.28 -31.80 -1.05
N ASP A 343 3.69 -32.03 0.11
CA ASP A 343 3.23 -33.35 0.51
C ASP A 343 1.73 -33.53 0.18
N GLU A 344 1.37 -34.77 -0.15
CA GLU A 344 0.03 -35.23 -0.51
C GLU A 344 -0.98 -35.08 0.65
N HIS A 345 -0.51 -35.08 1.90
CA HIS A 345 -1.37 -35.10 3.09
C HIS A 345 -1.61 -33.72 3.72
N ILE A 346 -1.16 -32.64 3.07
CA ILE A 346 -1.39 -31.28 3.57
C ILE A 346 -2.82 -30.88 3.28
N PRO A 347 -3.56 -30.38 4.28
CA PRO A 347 -4.90 -29.89 4.06
C PRO A 347 -4.88 -28.75 3.05
N GLY A 348 -5.74 -28.82 2.02
CA GLY A 348 -5.82 -27.77 0.99
C GLY A 348 -6.04 -26.38 1.58
N LEU A 349 -6.77 -26.26 2.69
CA LEU A 349 -6.98 -25.00 3.42
C LEU A 349 -5.70 -24.46 4.08
N VAL A 350 -4.85 -25.34 4.63
CA VAL A 350 -3.55 -24.92 5.21
C VAL A 350 -2.62 -24.45 4.11
N SER A 351 -2.57 -25.18 2.98
CA SER A 351 -1.83 -24.76 1.80
C SER A 351 -2.32 -23.40 1.28
N ALA A 352 -3.64 -23.22 1.14
CA ALA A 352 -4.24 -21.96 0.71
C ALA A 352 -3.87 -20.78 1.61
N LEU A 353 -3.79 -20.98 2.94
CA LEU A 353 -3.36 -19.95 3.89
C LEU A 353 -1.90 -19.52 3.63
N VAL A 354 -1.01 -20.48 3.39
CA VAL A 354 0.41 -20.18 3.13
C VAL A 354 0.60 -19.49 1.78
N TRP A 355 -0.08 -19.97 0.73
CA TRP A 355 -0.11 -19.33 -0.58
C TRP A 355 -0.66 -17.91 -0.51
N TYR A 356 -1.69 -17.68 0.30
CA TYR A 356 -2.25 -16.34 0.51
C TYR A 356 -1.20 -15.38 1.07
N GLN A 357 -0.48 -15.77 2.13
CA GLN A 357 0.62 -14.96 2.65
C GLN A 357 1.74 -14.76 1.61
N TRP A 358 2.08 -15.78 0.83
CA TRP A 358 3.13 -15.67 -0.20
C TRP A 358 2.75 -14.68 -1.31
N VAL A 359 1.49 -14.66 -1.75
CA VAL A 359 0.99 -13.69 -2.73
C VAL A 359 1.09 -12.27 -2.16
N LEU A 360 0.71 -12.07 -0.90
CA LEU A 360 0.91 -10.79 -0.21
C LEU A 360 2.40 -10.42 -0.12
N GLY A 361 3.25 -11.39 0.19
CA GLY A 361 4.70 -11.24 0.22
C GLY A 361 5.29 -10.81 -1.12
N THR A 362 4.81 -11.39 -2.23
CA THR A 362 5.24 -11.02 -3.59
C THR A 362 4.87 -9.57 -3.91
N LEU A 363 3.63 -9.16 -3.58
CA LEU A 363 3.20 -7.76 -3.73
C LEU A 363 4.03 -6.82 -2.84
N TYR A 364 4.33 -7.25 -1.62
CA TYR A 364 5.18 -6.52 -0.68
C TYR A 364 6.61 -6.35 -1.22
N ILE A 365 7.24 -7.39 -1.76
CA ILE A 365 8.59 -7.32 -2.31
C ILE A 365 8.61 -6.42 -3.54
N ALA A 366 7.60 -6.49 -4.41
CA ALA A 366 7.49 -5.58 -5.55
C ALA A 366 7.42 -4.12 -5.09
N LEU A 367 6.62 -3.81 -4.06
CA LEU A 367 6.52 -2.49 -3.45
C LEU A 367 7.85 -2.06 -2.78
N LEU A 368 8.53 -2.99 -2.09
CA LEU A 368 9.80 -2.77 -1.41
C LEU A 368 10.90 -2.45 -2.42
N LEU A 369 11.07 -3.26 -3.47
CA LEU A 369 12.03 -3.03 -4.54
C LEU A 369 11.75 -1.72 -5.29
N TRP A 370 10.47 -1.43 -5.55
CA TRP A 370 10.07 -0.17 -6.14
C TRP A 370 10.38 1.05 -5.26
N THR A 371 10.33 0.88 -3.95
CA THR A 371 10.69 1.94 -3.00
C THR A 371 12.20 2.10 -2.89
N LEU A 372 12.93 0.99 -2.79
CA LEU A 372 14.40 0.99 -2.76
C LEU A 372 15.00 1.62 -4.01
N SER A 373 14.41 1.39 -5.19
CA SER A 373 14.87 2.03 -6.43
C SER A 373 14.66 3.54 -6.46
N ARG A 374 13.72 4.06 -5.66
CA ARG A 374 13.43 5.50 -5.54
C ARG A 374 14.18 6.18 -4.40
N THR A 375 14.59 5.44 -3.38
CA THR A 375 15.28 5.99 -2.21
C THR A 375 16.80 5.88 -2.29
N ILE A 376 17.33 4.85 -2.97
CA ILE A 376 18.77 4.62 -3.07
C ILE A 376 19.29 5.17 -4.41
N PRO A 377 20.18 6.18 -4.41
CA PRO A 377 20.70 6.81 -5.63
C PRO A 377 21.30 5.79 -6.63
N GLY A 378 22.06 4.81 -6.14
CA GLY A 378 22.78 3.83 -6.98
C GLY A 378 21.92 2.68 -7.54
N LEU A 379 20.80 2.32 -6.92
CA LEU A 379 19.90 1.26 -7.45
C LEU A 379 19.07 1.75 -8.65
N ASN A 380 19.07 3.06 -8.86
CA ASN A 380 18.28 3.79 -9.84
C ASN A 380 18.96 3.82 -11.24
N LEU A 381 20.22 3.38 -11.34
CA LEU A 381 21.01 3.35 -12.60
C LEU A 381 20.33 2.56 -13.73
N LEU A 382 19.57 1.50 -13.41
CA LEU A 382 18.81 0.74 -14.42
C LEU A 382 17.60 1.51 -14.98
N ILE A 383 17.09 2.52 -14.27
CA ILE A 383 15.97 3.37 -14.70
C ILE A 383 16.48 4.57 -15.52
N TYR A 384 17.77 4.93 -15.42
CA TYR A 384 18.38 6.06 -16.12
C TYR A 384 18.97 5.74 -17.50
N PHE A 385 18.98 4.47 -17.94
CA PHE A 385 19.19 4.13 -19.35
C PHE A 385 17.90 4.33 -20.16
N ARG A 386 17.40 5.56 -20.25
CA ARG A 386 16.41 5.98 -21.26
C ARG A 386 16.53 7.46 -21.60
#